data_AF-A0A6A4RCS0-F1
#
_entry.id   AF-A0A6A4RCS0-F1
#
_cell.length_a   1.000
_cell.length_b   1.000
_cell.length_c   1.000
_cell.angle_alpha   90.00
_cell.angle_beta   90.00
_cell.angle_gamma   90.00
#
_symmetry.space_group_name_H-M   'P 1'
#
loop_
_entity.id
_entity.type
_entity.pdbx_description
1 polymer ?
#
loop_
_entity_poly.entity_id
_entity_poly.type
_entity_poly.pdbx_seq_one_letter_code
_entity_poly.pdbx_strand_id
1 'polypeptide(L)'
;MSDLLSGGFVPNFKTIEAGQELTFFRRKMFELEKLIASSKQIFTVQLISSWGEDGHSGDENLIVHIGKLAARLSDGYAAWEEEVHSVFFEQEAFVKTNEVLKGCGYHNFKQLELTQNLVAEVAQVISEHTDWSEDDVLKFEHVMVFDFPEDFDDRFEKAMRHAEQVLMLGEF
;
A
#
# COMPACT_ATOMS: atom_id res chain seq x y z
N MET A 1 22.67 19.91 -4.49
CA MET A 1 21.89 20.36 -3.30
C MET A 1 21.21 21.70 -3.62
N SER A 2 20.51 21.79 -4.76
CA SER A 2 19.98 23.05 -5.33
C SER A 2 18.45 23.08 -5.38
N ASP A 3 17.79 21.91 -5.44
CA ASP A 3 16.33 21.83 -5.62
C ASP A 3 15.53 22.03 -4.33
N LEU A 4 16.15 21.84 -3.15
CA LEU A 4 15.51 22.06 -1.85
C LEU A 4 15.29 23.54 -1.52
N LEU A 5 16.00 24.46 -2.18
CA LEU A 5 15.90 25.90 -1.91
C LEU A 5 14.99 26.66 -2.89
N SER A 6 14.52 26.00 -3.95
CA SER A 6 13.47 26.49 -4.86
C SER A 6 12.16 25.69 -4.79
N GLY A 7 12.16 24.57 -4.07
CA GLY A 7 11.23 23.45 -4.24
C GLY A 7 9.95 23.51 -3.41
N GLY A 8 9.04 24.43 -3.74
CA GLY A 8 7.64 24.12 -3.51
C GLY A 8 7.28 22.92 -4.38
N PHE A 9 7.10 21.73 -3.78
CA PHE A 9 6.43 20.64 -4.48
C PHE A 9 5.03 21.15 -4.82
N VAL A 10 4.82 21.50 -6.09
CA VAL A 10 3.48 21.76 -6.61
C VAL A 10 3.00 20.41 -7.12
N PRO A 11 2.06 19.75 -6.43
CA PRO A 11 1.47 18.53 -6.97
C PRO A 11 0.92 18.86 -8.35
N ASN A 12 1.22 18.04 -9.35
CA ASN A 12 0.56 18.16 -10.65
C ASN A 12 -0.90 17.71 -10.46
N PHE A 13 -1.76 18.65 -10.07
CA PHE A 13 -3.18 18.39 -9.87
C PHE A 13 -3.81 17.98 -11.20
N LYS A 14 -4.43 16.80 -11.20
CA LYS A 14 -5.24 16.32 -12.32
C LYS A 14 -6.69 16.69 -12.05
N THR A 15 -7.29 17.46 -12.96
CA THR A 15 -8.74 17.70 -12.94
C THR A 15 -9.45 16.46 -13.48
N ILE A 16 -10.43 15.97 -12.73
CA ILE A 16 -11.38 14.95 -13.17
C ILE A 16 -12.63 15.69 -13.63
N GLU A 17 -12.87 15.61 -14.94
CA GLU A 17 -14.02 16.22 -15.59
C GLU A 17 -15.34 15.61 -15.10
N ALA A 18 -16.39 16.42 -15.10
CA ALA A 18 -17.75 15.98 -14.80
C ALA A 18 -18.14 14.74 -15.63
N GLY A 19 -18.60 13.68 -14.96
CA GLY A 19 -18.99 12.41 -15.58
C GLY A 19 -17.85 11.40 -15.73
N GLN A 20 -16.59 11.76 -15.43
CA GLN A 20 -15.44 10.85 -15.45
C GLN A 20 -15.08 10.25 -14.08
N GLU A 21 -15.77 10.65 -13.01
CA GLU A 21 -15.45 10.28 -11.63
C GLU A 21 -15.60 8.78 -11.40
N LEU A 22 -16.68 8.18 -11.91
CA LEU A 22 -16.90 6.72 -11.84
C LEU A 22 -15.78 5.94 -12.51
N THR A 23 -15.33 6.40 -13.68
CA THR A 23 -14.22 5.79 -14.42
C THR A 23 -12.93 5.91 -13.62
N PHE A 24 -12.67 7.08 -13.04
CA PHE A 24 -11.52 7.32 -12.17
C PHE A 24 -11.51 6.36 -10.97
N PHE A 25 -12.62 6.27 -10.24
CA PHE A 25 -12.72 5.42 -9.05
C PHE A 25 -12.59 3.94 -9.38
N ARG A 26 -13.24 3.45 -10.44
CA ARG A 26 -13.11 2.05 -10.88
C ARG A 26 -11.68 1.70 -11.23
N ARG A 27 -11.00 2.59 -11.97
CA ARG A 27 -9.58 2.40 -12.30
C ARG A 27 -8.74 2.32 -11.03
N LYS A 28 -8.92 3.26 -10.10
CA LYS A 28 -8.11 3.33 -8.88
C LYS A 28 -8.35 2.18 -7.91
N MET A 29 -9.60 1.72 -7.79
CA MET A 29 -9.93 0.50 -7.07
C MET A 29 -9.21 -0.71 -7.67
N PHE A 30 -9.30 -0.91 -8.98
CA PHE A 30 -8.63 -2.02 -9.66
C PHE A 30 -7.10 -1.98 -9.54
N GLU A 31 -6.50 -0.78 -9.62
CA GLU A 31 -5.07 -0.61 -9.37
C GLU A 31 -4.69 -1.02 -7.94
N LEU A 32 -5.49 -0.61 -6.95
CA LEU A 32 -5.25 -0.93 -5.55
C LEU A 32 -5.41 -2.42 -5.26
N GLU A 33 -6.45 -3.05 -5.79
CA GLU A 33 -6.67 -4.50 -5.67
C GLU A 33 -5.48 -5.29 -6.20
N LYS A 34 -4.88 -4.86 -7.33
CA LYS A 34 -3.67 -5.47 -7.86
C LYS A 34 -2.48 -5.32 -6.92
N LEU A 35 -2.30 -4.14 -6.33
CA LEU A 35 -1.23 -3.91 -5.36
C LEU A 35 -1.42 -4.79 -4.11
N ILE A 36 -2.64 -4.90 -3.60
CA ILE A 36 -2.99 -5.79 -2.47
C ILE A 36 -2.71 -7.25 -2.82
N ALA A 37 -3.19 -7.73 -3.98
CA ALA A 37 -2.97 -9.11 -4.42
C ALA A 37 -1.48 -9.43 -4.61
N SER A 38 -0.72 -8.50 -5.18
CA SER A 38 0.74 -8.63 -5.34
C SER A 38 1.44 -8.69 -3.98
N SER A 39 1.02 -7.86 -3.02
CA SER A 39 1.55 -7.87 -1.65
C SER A 39 1.25 -9.19 -0.95
N LYS A 40 0.01 -9.70 -1.03
CA LYS A 40 -0.34 -11.04 -0.53
C LYS A 40 0.62 -12.08 -1.12
N GLN A 41 0.76 -12.14 -2.44
CA GLN A 41 1.64 -13.12 -3.09
C GLN A 41 3.10 -13.02 -2.63
N ILE A 42 3.64 -11.81 -2.50
CA ILE A 42 5.03 -11.61 -2.11
C ILE A 42 5.26 -12.02 -0.66
N PHE A 43 4.42 -11.57 0.27
CA PHE A 43 4.67 -11.75 1.70
C PHE A 43 4.14 -13.07 2.27
N THR A 44 3.05 -13.63 1.75
CA THR A 44 2.50 -14.89 2.27
C THR A 44 2.98 -16.13 1.52
N VAL A 45 3.45 -15.98 0.29
CA VAL A 45 3.91 -17.12 -0.51
C VAL A 45 5.42 -17.07 -0.71
N GLN A 46 5.94 -16.00 -1.31
CA GLN A 46 7.34 -15.97 -1.73
C GLN A 46 8.30 -15.76 -0.55
N LEU A 47 8.00 -14.85 0.37
CA LEU A 47 8.87 -14.57 1.52
C LEU A 47 8.99 -15.82 2.41
N ILE A 48 7.86 -16.44 2.75
CA ILE A 48 7.82 -17.66 3.57
C ILE A 48 8.58 -18.79 2.89
N SER A 49 8.40 -19.02 1.59
CA SER A 49 9.13 -20.08 0.89
C SER A 49 10.63 -19.80 0.72
N SER A 50 11.04 -18.53 0.78
CA SER A 50 12.45 -18.15 0.60
C SER A 50 13.32 -18.28 1.84
N TRP A 51 12.73 -18.27 3.04
CA TRP A 51 13.48 -18.30 4.30
C TRP A 51 13.99 -19.70 4.68
N GLY A 52 13.52 -20.75 4.01
CA GLY A 52 13.90 -22.13 4.27
C GLY A 52 12.88 -22.87 5.12
N GLU A 53 13.15 -24.15 5.36
CA GLU A 53 12.32 -25.04 6.15
C GLU A 53 13.17 -25.60 7.29
N ASP A 54 12.55 -26.26 8.27
CA ASP A 54 13.29 -26.88 9.38
C ASP A 54 14.43 -27.77 8.86
N GLY A 55 15.67 -27.44 9.26
CA GLY A 55 16.89 -28.14 8.86
C GLY A 55 17.46 -27.78 7.48
N HIS A 56 16.86 -26.82 6.75
CA HIS A 56 17.34 -26.36 5.45
C HIS A 56 17.36 -24.83 5.37
N SER A 57 18.56 -24.26 5.19
CA SER A 57 18.73 -22.83 4.96
C SER A 57 17.98 -22.35 3.71
N GLY A 58 17.36 -21.18 3.79
CA GLY A 58 16.72 -20.51 2.66
C GLY A 58 17.68 -20.12 1.53
N ASP A 59 17.10 -19.61 0.43
CA ASP A 59 17.86 -19.15 -0.74
C ASP A 59 18.11 -17.63 -0.66
N GLU A 60 19.37 -17.25 -0.41
CA GLU A 60 19.81 -15.86 -0.31
C GLU A 60 19.45 -15.03 -1.56
N ASN A 61 19.60 -15.60 -2.76
CA ASN A 61 19.30 -14.89 -4.00
C ASN A 61 17.80 -14.62 -4.12
N LEU A 62 16.99 -15.58 -3.69
CA LEU A 62 15.54 -15.44 -3.68
C LEU A 62 15.09 -14.39 -2.66
N ILE A 63 15.68 -14.39 -1.45
CA ILE A 63 15.42 -13.37 -0.43
C ILE A 63 15.75 -11.97 -0.96
N VAL A 64 16.91 -11.78 -1.59
CA VAL A 64 17.30 -10.50 -2.20
C VAL A 64 16.33 -10.10 -3.33
N HIS A 65 15.89 -11.07 -4.14
CA HIS A 65 14.90 -10.83 -5.19
C HIS A 65 13.56 -10.34 -4.61
N ILE A 66 13.07 -10.99 -3.56
CA ILE A 66 11.83 -10.63 -2.86
C ILE A 66 11.94 -9.24 -2.23
N GLY A 67 13.09 -8.90 -1.63
CA GLY A 67 13.34 -7.55 -1.11
C GLY A 67 13.22 -6.48 -2.22
N LYS A 68 13.72 -6.75 -3.43
CA LYS A 68 13.54 -5.86 -4.59
C LYS A 68 12.08 -5.76 -5.03
N LEU A 69 11.32 -6.85 -4.96
CA LEU A 69 9.89 -6.83 -5.26
C LEU A 69 9.10 -6.00 -4.23
N ALA A 70 9.42 -6.14 -2.94
CA ALA A 70 8.84 -5.34 -1.87
C ALA A 70 9.13 -3.84 -2.04
N ALA A 71 10.36 -3.48 -2.43
CA ALA A 71 10.69 -2.08 -2.75
C ALA A 71 9.84 -1.54 -3.91
N ARG A 72 9.69 -2.31 -4.99
CA ARG A 72 8.82 -1.92 -6.12
C ARG A 72 7.34 -1.81 -5.74
N LEU A 73 6.87 -2.65 -4.82
CA LEU A 73 5.52 -2.53 -4.27
C LEU A 73 5.36 -1.21 -3.50
N SER A 74 6.33 -0.86 -2.66
CA SER A 74 6.34 0.41 -1.93
C SER A 74 6.26 1.61 -2.87
N ASP A 75 7.05 1.62 -3.95
CA ASP A 75 6.99 2.65 -4.99
C ASP A 75 5.61 2.67 -5.67
N GLY A 76 5.02 1.50 -5.92
CA GLY A 76 3.69 1.36 -6.51
C GLY A 76 2.57 1.94 -5.64
N TYR A 77 2.59 1.67 -4.33
CA TYR A 77 1.64 2.26 -3.38
C TYR A 77 1.84 3.78 -3.28
N ALA A 78 3.08 4.25 -3.21
CA ALA A 78 3.39 5.68 -3.13
C ALA A 78 2.88 6.43 -4.38
N ALA A 79 3.14 5.90 -5.58
CA ALA A 79 2.65 6.49 -6.82
C ALA A 79 1.11 6.47 -6.91
N TRP A 80 0.49 5.36 -6.48
CA TRP A 80 -0.97 5.28 -6.41
C TRP A 80 -1.55 6.33 -5.45
N GLU A 81 -0.95 6.48 -4.26
CA GLU A 81 -1.37 7.42 -3.23
C GLU A 81 -1.22 8.87 -3.71
N GLU A 82 -0.08 9.19 -4.34
CA GLU A 82 0.17 10.51 -4.93
C GLU A 82 -0.91 10.87 -5.95
N GLU A 83 -1.31 9.94 -6.82
CA GLU A 83 -2.34 10.19 -7.82
C GLU A 83 -3.73 10.42 -7.21
N VAL A 84 -4.09 9.71 -6.13
CA VAL A 84 -5.39 9.88 -5.45
C VAL A 84 -5.42 11.16 -4.60
N HIS A 85 -4.27 11.61 -4.11
CA HIS A 85 -4.14 12.88 -3.39
C HIS A 85 -4.07 14.10 -4.32
N SER A 86 -3.55 13.92 -5.54
CA SER A 86 -3.32 15.00 -6.51
C SER A 86 -4.45 15.11 -7.54
N VAL A 87 -5.70 14.88 -7.14
CA VAL A 87 -6.88 15.07 -8.00
C VAL A 87 -7.82 16.14 -7.48
N PHE A 88 -8.35 16.92 -8.42
CA PHE A 88 -9.45 17.84 -8.21
C PHE A 88 -10.66 17.31 -8.99
N PHE A 89 -11.85 17.31 -8.39
CA PHE A 89 -13.09 16.95 -9.07
C PHE A 89 -13.83 18.22 -9.45
N GLU A 90 -14.26 18.36 -10.71
CA GLU A 90 -15.14 19.47 -11.11
C GLU A 90 -16.46 19.43 -10.34
N GLN A 91 -16.93 18.23 -10.00
CA GLN A 91 -18.08 18.02 -9.13
C GLN A 91 -17.63 17.70 -7.69
N GLU A 92 -17.81 18.67 -6.79
CA GLU A 92 -17.45 18.52 -5.37
C GLU A 92 -18.20 17.38 -4.66
N ALA A 93 -19.31 16.90 -5.24
CA ALA A 93 -20.09 15.78 -4.72
C ALA A 93 -19.26 14.52 -4.45
N PHE A 94 -18.18 14.30 -5.22
CA PHE A 94 -17.33 13.12 -5.11
C PHE A 94 -16.13 13.26 -4.16
N VAL A 95 -15.92 14.43 -3.54
CA VAL A 95 -14.80 14.65 -2.61
C VAL A 95 -14.79 13.63 -1.48
N LYS A 96 -15.96 13.36 -0.88
CA LYS A 96 -16.08 12.39 0.21
C LYS A 96 -15.74 10.97 -0.22
N THR A 97 -16.12 10.57 -1.44
CA THR A 97 -15.73 9.27 -2.01
C THR A 97 -14.21 9.17 -2.12
N ASN A 98 -13.56 10.23 -2.60
CA ASN A 98 -12.10 10.26 -2.72
C ASN A 98 -11.40 10.18 -1.37
N GLU A 99 -11.94 10.84 -0.33
CA GLU A 99 -11.41 10.73 1.04
C GLU A 99 -11.48 9.31 1.60
N VAL A 100 -12.56 8.55 1.32
CA VAL A 100 -12.65 7.13 1.70
C VAL A 100 -11.57 6.32 0.99
N LEU A 101 -11.33 6.60 -0.30
CA LEU A 101 -10.31 5.90 -1.10
C LEU A 101 -8.88 6.17 -0.59
N LYS A 102 -8.55 7.44 -0.25
CA LYS A 102 -7.23 7.82 0.29
C LYS A 102 -6.85 7.01 1.53
N GLY A 103 -7.79 6.80 2.45
CA GLY A 103 -7.54 6.06 3.68
C GLY A 103 -7.10 4.60 3.45
N CYS A 104 -7.45 4.01 2.31
CA CYS A 104 -7.15 2.60 2.03
C CYS A 104 -5.73 2.36 1.50
N GLY A 105 -5.20 3.25 0.65
CA GLY A 105 -3.83 3.13 0.15
C GLY A 105 -2.82 3.25 1.28
N TYR A 106 -3.00 4.24 2.16
CA TYR A 106 -2.16 4.46 3.32
C TYR A 106 -2.15 3.26 4.29
N HIS A 107 -3.32 2.64 4.53
CA HIS A 107 -3.41 1.44 5.36
C HIS A 107 -2.48 0.31 4.87
N ASN A 108 -2.51 0.03 3.57
CA ASN A 108 -1.69 -1.03 2.97
C ASN A 108 -0.20 -0.64 2.88
N PHE A 109 0.10 0.63 2.63
CA PHE A 109 1.47 1.13 2.69
C PHE A 109 2.09 0.93 4.08
N LYS A 110 1.34 1.20 5.15
CA LYS A 110 1.80 0.96 6.52
C LYS A 110 2.10 -0.50 6.85
N GLN A 111 1.45 -1.45 6.18
CA GLN A 111 1.78 -2.87 6.34
C GLN A 111 3.15 -3.21 5.73
N LEU A 112 3.52 -2.56 4.63
CA LEU A 112 4.86 -2.72 4.04
C LEU A 112 5.97 -2.22 4.96
N GLU A 113 5.72 -1.14 5.72
CA GLU A 113 6.69 -0.62 6.70
C GLU A 113 7.05 -1.65 7.77
N LEU A 114 6.14 -2.58 8.12
CA LEU A 114 6.43 -3.68 9.05
C LEU A 114 7.57 -4.59 8.58
N THR A 115 7.79 -4.68 7.26
CA THR A 115 8.94 -5.40 6.69
C THR A 115 10.26 -4.82 7.16
N GLN A 116 10.35 -3.49 7.28
CA GLN A 116 11.56 -2.82 7.75
C GLN A 116 11.80 -3.11 9.23
N ASN A 117 10.73 -3.15 10.03
CA ASN A 117 10.80 -3.51 11.45
C ASN A 117 11.30 -4.94 11.64
N LEU A 118 10.78 -5.88 10.84
CA LEU A 118 11.24 -7.26 10.83
C LEU A 118 12.74 -7.36 10.49
N VAL A 119 13.21 -6.68 9.44
CA VAL A 119 14.63 -6.69 9.07
C VAL A 119 15.50 -6.10 10.19
N ALA A 120 15.06 -5.01 10.81
CA ALA A 120 15.77 -4.39 11.92
C ALA A 120 15.87 -5.33 13.14
N GLU A 121 14.78 -6.02 13.47
CA GLU A 121 14.74 -6.98 14.56
C GLU A 121 15.66 -8.17 14.30
N VAL A 122 15.63 -8.75 13.09
CA VAL A 122 16.53 -9.83 12.69
C VAL A 122 17.99 -9.39 12.85
N ALA A 123 18.35 -8.20 12.33
CA ALA A 123 19.71 -7.69 12.43
C ALA A 123 20.15 -7.46 13.89
N GLN A 124 19.26 -6.90 14.72
CA GLN A 124 19.52 -6.66 16.13
C GLN A 124 19.78 -7.98 16.87
N VAL A 125 18.89 -8.96 16.73
CA VAL A 125 18.98 -10.25 17.41
C VAL A 125 20.27 -10.99 17.02
N ILE A 126 20.64 -10.97 15.72
CA ILE A 126 21.90 -11.53 15.23
C ILE A 126 23.11 -10.81 15.85
N SER A 127 23.05 -9.49 16.00
CA SER A 127 24.17 -8.71 16.52
C SER A 127 24.39 -8.85 18.03
N GLU A 128 23.31 -9.10 18.79
CA GLU A 128 23.34 -9.22 20.25
C GLU A 128 23.76 -10.61 20.72
N HIS A 129 23.59 -11.63 19.88
CA HIS A 129 24.02 -13.00 20.16
C HIS A 129 25.29 -13.31 19.39
N THR A 130 26.43 -13.39 20.09
CA THR A 130 27.73 -13.66 19.47
C THR A 130 28.14 -15.13 19.51
N ASP A 131 27.49 -15.95 20.35
CA ASP A 131 27.79 -17.37 20.56
C ASP A 131 26.63 -18.26 20.03
N TRP A 132 26.42 -18.25 18.72
CA TRP A 132 25.45 -19.13 18.06
C TRP A 132 25.92 -20.58 18.09
N SER A 133 25.08 -21.48 18.61
CA SER A 133 25.18 -22.92 18.38
C SER A 133 24.45 -23.32 17.09
N GLU A 134 24.83 -24.43 16.46
CA GLU A 134 24.10 -24.95 15.28
C GLU A 134 22.65 -25.34 15.60
N ASP A 135 22.30 -25.52 16.88
CA ASP A 135 20.97 -25.89 17.34
C ASP A 135 20.08 -24.67 17.72
N ASP A 136 20.62 -23.45 17.66
CA ASP A 136 19.89 -22.26 18.07
C ASP A 136 18.85 -21.85 17.02
N VAL A 137 17.57 -21.83 17.43
CA VAL A 137 16.45 -21.43 16.57
C VAL A 137 15.99 -20.03 16.93
N LEU A 138 16.04 -19.13 15.94
CA LEU A 138 15.43 -17.81 16.04
C LEU A 138 13.97 -17.82 15.60
N LYS A 139 13.11 -17.23 16.43
CA LYS A 139 11.68 -17.09 16.17
C LYS A 139 11.31 -15.62 16.09
N PHE A 140 10.68 -15.25 14.99
CA PHE A 140 10.13 -13.91 14.75
C PHE A 140 8.64 -14.04 14.45
N GLU A 141 7.80 -13.27 15.14
CA GLU A 141 6.36 -13.29 14.95
C GLU A 141 5.88 -11.91 14.48
N HIS A 142 5.56 -11.81 13.18
CA HIS A 142 4.98 -10.62 12.57
C HIS A 142 3.70 -10.97 11.84
N VAL A 143 2.64 -10.20 12.08
CA VAL A 143 1.36 -10.34 11.38
C VAL A 143 1.20 -9.16 10.43
N MET A 144 1.25 -9.43 9.13
CA MET A 144 0.98 -8.47 8.08
C MET A 144 -0.36 -8.79 7.42
N VAL A 145 -1.25 -7.80 7.33
CA VAL A 145 -2.58 -7.97 6.73
C VAL A 145 -2.75 -6.99 5.59
N PHE A 146 -2.64 -7.48 4.36
CA PHE A 146 -2.89 -6.69 3.16
C PHE A 146 -4.36 -6.85 2.77
N ASP A 147 -5.22 -5.91 3.09
CA ASP A 147 -6.61 -5.93 2.65
C ASP A 147 -7.22 -4.54 2.62
N PHE A 148 -8.47 -4.46 2.16
CA PHE A 148 -9.30 -3.30 2.44
C PHE A 148 -9.59 -3.20 3.94
N PRO A 149 -9.58 -2.00 4.53
CA PRO A 149 -10.02 -1.79 5.90
C PRO A 149 -11.45 -2.31 6.11
N GLU A 150 -11.78 -2.69 7.35
CA GLU A 150 -13.15 -3.05 7.72
C GLU A 150 -14.14 -1.93 7.35
N ASP A 151 -15.33 -2.32 6.91
CA ASP A 151 -16.39 -1.42 6.41
C ASP A 151 -15.97 -0.51 5.23
N PHE A 152 -14.89 -0.80 4.53
CA PHE A 152 -14.46 0.02 3.39
C PHE A 152 -15.55 0.06 2.31
N ASP A 153 -16.02 -1.11 1.86
CA ASP A 153 -17.01 -1.22 0.78
C ASP A 153 -18.29 -0.46 1.14
N ASP A 154 -18.81 -0.66 2.35
CA ASP A 154 -20.02 0.01 2.84
C ASP A 154 -19.84 1.54 2.88
N ARG A 155 -18.70 2.03 3.38
CA ARG A 155 -18.40 3.47 3.44
C ARG A 155 -18.26 4.06 2.04
N PHE A 156 -17.60 3.34 1.13
CA PHE A 156 -17.36 3.75 -0.23
C PHE A 156 -18.68 3.82 -1.02
N GLU A 157 -19.50 2.76 -0.97
CA GLU A 157 -20.82 2.72 -1.59
C GLU A 157 -21.73 3.81 -1.05
N LYS A 158 -21.74 4.04 0.27
CA LYS A 158 -22.55 5.10 0.88
C LYS A 158 -22.11 6.49 0.41
N ALA A 159 -20.81 6.73 0.27
CA ALA A 159 -20.29 8.00 -0.24
C ALA A 159 -20.67 8.19 -1.73
N MET A 160 -20.54 7.13 -2.53
CA MET A 160 -20.95 7.11 -3.94
C MET A 160 -22.43 7.43 -4.13
N ARG A 161 -23.33 6.73 -3.42
CA ARG A 161 -24.78 6.98 -3.51
C ARG A 161 -25.15 8.39 -3.08
N HIS A 162 -24.45 8.93 -2.08
CA HIS A 162 -24.68 10.31 -1.65
C HIS A 162 -24.27 11.31 -2.74
N ALA A 163 -23.11 11.11 -3.39
CA ALA A 163 -22.66 11.95 -4.49
C ALA A 163 -23.69 11.94 -5.65
N GLU A 164 -24.16 10.75 -6.04
CA GLU A 164 -25.19 10.60 -7.09
C GLU A 164 -26.49 11.33 -6.75
N GLN A 165 -26.95 11.26 -5.48
CA GLN A 165 -28.15 11.96 -5.02
C GLN A 165 -27.98 13.48 -5.07
N VAL A 166 -26.82 14.01 -4.66
CA VAL A 166 -26.53 15.45 -4.70
C VAL A 166 -26.59 15.96 -6.14
N LEU A 167 -26.06 15.20 -7.09
CA LEU A 167 -26.08 15.56 -8.51
C LEU A 167 -27.50 15.54 -9.08
N MET A 168 -28.31 14.52 -8.77
CA MET A 168 -29.71 14.47 -9.21
C MET A 168 -30.57 15.62 -8.64
N LEU A 169 -30.25 16.10 -7.44
CA LEU A 169 -30.98 17.20 -6.80
C LEU A 169 -30.46 18.60 -7.20
N GLY A 170 -29.27 18.69 -7.79
CA GLY A 170 -28.62 19.93 -8.22
C GLY A 170 -28.95 20.36 -9.66
N GLU A 171 -29.73 19.60 -10.42
CA GLU A 171 -30.12 19.91 -11.81
C GLU A 171 -31.31 20.93 -11.93
N PHE A 172 -31.43 21.90 -11.02
CA PHE A 172 -32.48 22.95 -11.06
C PHE A 172 -31.93 24.37 -11.18
#